data_AF-A0A7C0UQF5-F1
#
_entry.id   AF-A0A7C0UQF5-F1
#
_cell.length_a   1.000
_cell.length_b   1.000
_cell.length_c   1.000
_cell.angle_alpha   90.00
_cell.angle_beta   90.00
_cell.angle_gamma   90.00
#
_symmetry.space_group_name_H-M   'P 1'
#
loop_
_entity.id
_entity.type
_entity.pdbx_description
1 polymer ?
#
loop_
_entity_poly.entity_id
_entity_poly.type
_entity_poly.pdbx_seq_one_letter_code
_entity_poly.pdbx_strand_id
1 'polypeptide(L)'
;MVAMRYKLSEIIGVQPGFKAAVDILYDLENEDKIRGYIPTENGVKVIEQVFDYLKPYTSTRPIILTGAYGTGKSHLGLVIATLLRKGIEDDLFKSLFAKIEPKWPAISEKIRRAKENYGEKPYLFVYLEAEKVDWGSGFFDNSLILALKEALKRERFEDITPKTAYDRALDRIREIKRDFPDAYSQLEREIANKGYYSVEDMEHKLRKHTRKCLEDFAEIHKKVSAGAYFDWYSGVSASDAYSGTIEALKEKGYKGILLIWDEFTPVLRKLIEDPLSGEALAFQKFAQTCETAGVNKIISIFISIRNIQDMIDRIVIESLHGESLTKEAEKISGRFRVMSLGNIDREVYYLMKGVITHKEPFNEIMKMHDEQFSNIKIELEKLNLFHEYGLSSYDKRVIVEDLYPLHPLTTLALSRLTDRVGQRERTIFTFLCDTGEGTFCDFLKRKETTETNLSFIYPFELKSYFLPLIRQSQDYKELRRLSRKYEEIIASLSPDDEVGRKIIDTIFILSASNIPSTTEHIYFSLGCVTMSDKRSITTKLEDLKSNRRITQRLSDKSYRFFGQSLDVAMDDHIKE
;
A
#
# COMPACT_ATOMS: atom_id res chain seq x y z
N MET A 1 6.96 7.90 50.77
CA MET A 1 6.86 8.30 49.36
C MET A 1 6.08 7.21 48.64
N VAL A 2 4.97 7.54 48.00
CA VAL A 2 4.26 6.58 47.13
C VAL A 2 5.12 6.44 45.89
N ALA A 3 5.63 5.24 45.61
CA ALA A 3 6.42 4.99 44.40
C ALA A 3 5.56 5.35 43.17
N MET A 4 6.08 6.20 42.27
CA MET A 4 5.33 6.53 41.05
C MET A 4 5.12 5.26 40.23
N ARG A 5 3.86 5.05 39.85
CA ARG A 5 3.38 3.89 39.09
C ARG A 5 2.46 4.41 38.01
N TYR A 6 2.84 4.19 36.76
CA TYR A 6 2.10 4.66 35.59
C TYR A 6 1.60 3.46 34.79
N LYS A 7 0.32 3.42 34.45
CA LYS A 7 -0.15 2.46 33.44
C LYS A 7 0.46 2.82 32.10
N LEU A 8 0.85 1.82 31.31
CA LEU A 8 1.41 2.12 29.98
C LEU A 8 0.38 2.87 29.12
N SER A 9 -0.92 2.62 29.26
CA SER A 9 -1.99 3.36 28.57
C SER A 9 -2.11 4.84 28.93
N GLU A 10 -1.53 5.28 30.06
CA GLU A 10 -1.54 6.68 30.49
C GLU A 10 -0.44 7.48 29.79
N ILE A 11 0.71 6.84 29.53
CA ILE A 11 1.92 7.47 28.97
C ILE A 11 2.16 7.13 27.50
N ILE A 12 1.55 6.06 26.98
CA ILE A 12 1.63 5.65 25.57
C ILE A 12 0.25 5.74 24.95
N GLY A 13 0.18 6.36 23.77
CA GLY A 13 -1.00 6.41 22.92
C GLY A 13 -0.73 5.80 21.55
N VAL A 14 -1.80 5.67 20.78
CA VAL A 14 -1.75 5.28 19.37
C VAL A 14 -2.40 6.39 18.55
N GLN A 15 -1.76 6.82 17.45
CA GLN A 15 -2.27 7.90 16.62
C GLN A 15 -3.65 7.54 16.03
N PRO A 16 -4.70 8.34 16.29
CA PRO A 16 -6.02 8.15 15.68
C PRO A 16 -5.94 8.34 14.16
N GLY A 17 -6.68 7.53 13.39
CA GLY A 17 -6.81 7.68 11.93
C GLY A 17 -6.03 6.67 11.08
N PHE A 18 -5.03 5.96 11.63
CA PHE A 18 -4.27 4.95 10.89
C PHE A 18 -5.00 3.59 10.74
N LYS A 19 -6.16 3.44 11.40
CA LYS A 19 -6.94 2.18 11.46
C LYS A 19 -7.74 1.84 10.22
N ALA A 20 -8.11 2.83 9.43
CA ALA A 20 -9.07 2.66 8.35
C ALA A 20 -8.34 2.55 7.02
N ALA A 21 -8.75 1.59 6.18
CA ALA A 21 -8.44 1.63 4.76
C ALA A 21 -8.78 3.04 4.23
N VAL A 22 -7.89 3.58 3.42
CA VAL A 22 -8.09 4.88 2.78
C VAL A 22 -8.80 4.64 1.46
N ASP A 23 -10.04 5.12 1.37
CA ASP A 23 -10.72 5.29 0.09
C ASP A 23 -10.42 6.71 -0.37
N ILE A 24 -9.63 6.86 -1.42
CA ILE A 24 -9.10 8.16 -1.83
C ILE A 24 -10.22 9.15 -2.16
N LEU A 25 -11.32 8.67 -2.76
CA LEU A 25 -12.41 9.54 -3.18
C LEU A 25 -13.33 9.89 -2.01
N TYR A 26 -13.65 8.92 -1.15
CA TYR A 26 -14.49 9.14 0.03
C TYR A 26 -13.77 9.98 1.10
N ASP A 27 -12.47 9.75 1.29
CA ASP A 27 -11.66 10.43 2.29
C ASP A 27 -11.03 11.73 1.79
N LEU A 28 -11.41 12.20 0.60
CA LEU A 28 -10.81 13.35 -0.08
C LEU A 28 -10.85 14.65 0.75
N GLU A 29 -11.86 14.80 1.63
CA GLU A 29 -11.98 15.92 2.58
C GLU A 29 -11.83 15.47 4.05
N ASN A 30 -11.40 14.24 4.30
CA ASN A 30 -11.20 13.72 5.66
C ASN A 30 -9.86 14.21 6.22
N GLU A 31 -9.91 15.35 6.90
CA GLU A 31 -8.71 16.01 7.44
C GLU A 31 -7.91 15.13 8.41
N ASP A 32 -8.58 14.32 9.24
CA ASP A 32 -7.90 13.45 10.21
C ASP A 32 -7.07 12.37 9.50
N LYS A 33 -7.61 11.79 8.43
CA LYS A 33 -6.86 10.83 7.61
C LYS A 33 -5.71 11.50 6.88
N ILE A 34 -5.93 12.68 6.29
CA ILE A 34 -4.87 13.44 5.61
C ILE A 34 -3.74 13.78 6.59
N ARG A 35 -4.06 14.37 7.74
CA ARG A 35 -3.10 14.68 8.81
C ARG A 35 -2.48 13.43 9.41
N GLY A 36 -3.11 12.26 9.30
CA GLY A 36 -2.59 10.98 9.75
C GLY A 36 -1.44 10.43 8.90
N TYR A 37 -1.15 11.00 7.72
CA TYR A 37 -0.07 10.49 6.87
C TYR A 37 1.30 10.63 7.52
N ILE A 38 2.10 9.56 7.46
CA ILE A 38 3.47 9.51 7.97
C ILE A 38 4.41 9.46 6.76
N PRO A 39 5.13 10.54 6.42
CA PRO A 39 6.01 10.54 5.26
C PRO A 39 7.19 9.57 5.42
N THR A 40 7.39 8.70 4.43
CA THR A 40 8.58 7.85 4.28
C THR A 40 9.53 8.44 3.24
N GLU A 41 10.78 7.97 3.17
CA GLU A 41 11.75 8.48 2.20
C GLU A 41 11.24 8.26 0.76
N ASN A 42 10.75 7.05 0.47
CA ASN A 42 10.20 6.75 -0.84
C ASN A 42 8.91 7.53 -1.12
N GLY A 43 8.03 7.69 -0.14
CA GLY A 43 6.81 8.49 -0.29
C GLY A 43 7.12 9.96 -0.61
N VAL A 44 8.12 10.55 0.05
CA VAL A 44 8.57 11.92 -0.22
C VAL A 44 9.20 12.05 -1.60
N LYS A 45 9.97 11.06 -2.07
CA LYS A 45 10.48 11.04 -3.46
C LYS A 45 9.35 11.02 -4.50
N VAL A 46 8.25 10.31 -4.23
CA VAL A 46 7.07 10.33 -5.12
C VAL A 46 6.43 11.71 -5.14
N ILE A 47 6.29 12.37 -3.99
CA ILE A 47 5.78 13.75 -3.92
C ILE A 47 6.72 14.69 -4.69
N GLU A 48 8.04 14.60 -4.48
CA GLU A 48 9.04 15.38 -5.23
C GLU A 48 8.86 15.19 -6.75
N GLN A 49 8.71 13.95 -7.20
CA GLN A 49 8.52 13.63 -8.61
C GLN A 49 7.24 14.25 -9.20
N VAL A 50 6.13 14.22 -8.46
CA VAL A 50 4.86 14.83 -8.90
C VAL A 50 5.00 16.35 -8.98
N PHE A 51 5.68 16.97 -8.00
CA PHE A 51 5.92 18.41 -8.01
C PHE A 51 6.91 18.85 -9.09
N ASP A 52 7.86 18.00 -9.47
CA ASP A 52 8.72 18.23 -10.63
C ASP A 52 7.90 18.30 -11.93
N TYR A 53 6.82 17.54 -12.06
CA TYR A 53 5.92 17.61 -13.22
C TYR A 53 5.16 18.93 -13.35
N LEU A 54 5.05 19.71 -12.27
CA LEU A 54 4.47 21.05 -12.31
C LEU A 54 5.34 22.06 -13.05
N LYS A 55 6.63 21.77 -13.25
CA LYS A 55 7.56 22.65 -13.96
C LYS A 55 7.22 22.67 -15.47
N PRO A 56 7.12 23.85 -16.11
CA PRO A 56 6.69 23.95 -17.50
C PRO A 56 7.53 23.13 -18.50
N TYR A 57 8.85 23.07 -18.30
CA TYR A 57 9.79 22.39 -19.20
C TYR A 57 9.95 20.89 -18.93
N THR A 58 9.31 20.35 -17.90
CA THR A 58 9.39 18.92 -17.56
C THR A 58 8.26 18.17 -18.25
N SER A 59 8.59 17.16 -19.07
CA SER A 59 7.56 16.26 -19.62
C SER A 59 7.06 15.30 -18.53
N THR A 60 5.75 15.15 -18.45
CA THR A 60 5.10 14.15 -17.59
C THR A 60 5.32 12.75 -18.12
N ARG A 61 5.23 11.75 -17.25
CA ARG A 61 5.19 10.34 -17.63
C ARG A 61 4.31 9.61 -16.63
N PRO A 62 3.44 8.67 -17.04
CA PRO A 62 2.65 7.87 -16.12
C PRO A 62 3.50 7.29 -14.98
N ILE A 63 3.17 7.58 -13.73
CA ILE A 63 3.83 6.99 -12.58
C ILE A 63 3.14 5.67 -12.28
N ILE A 64 3.89 4.57 -12.18
CA ILE A 64 3.39 3.36 -11.54
C ILE A 64 3.95 3.27 -10.13
N LEU A 65 3.06 3.39 -9.15
CA LEU A 65 3.38 3.32 -7.73
C LEU A 65 3.25 1.86 -7.28
N THR A 66 4.38 1.22 -6.97
CA THR A 66 4.42 -0.17 -6.53
C THR A 66 4.73 -0.29 -5.04
N GLY A 67 4.25 -1.35 -4.41
CA GLY A 67 4.49 -1.63 -3.00
C GLY A 67 3.46 -2.60 -2.44
N ALA A 68 3.81 -3.33 -1.38
CA ALA A 68 2.93 -4.32 -0.78
C ALA A 68 1.64 -3.71 -0.18
N TYR A 69 0.71 -4.56 0.23
CA TYR A 69 -0.50 -4.09 0.91
C TYR A 69 -0.17 -3.39 2.22
N GLY A 70 -0.70 -2.17 2.36
CA GLY A 70 -0.56 -1.34 3.55
C GLY A 70 0.64 -0.38 3.53
N THR A 71 1.38 -0.27 2.42
CA THR A 71 2.57 0.62 2.32
C THR A 71 2.20 2.09 2.21
N GLY A 72 0.95 2.44 2.51
CA GLY A 72 0.41 3.78 2.38
C GLY A 72 0.25 4.26 0.94
N LYS A 73 0.20 3.40 -0.09
CA LYS A 73 0.04 3.83 -1.50
C LYS A 73 -1.21 4.69 -1.72
N SER A 74 -2.38 4.20 -1.30
CA SER A 74 -3.64 4.95 -1.43
C SER A 74 -3.65 6.18 -0.52
N HIS A 75 -3.03 6.09 0.67
CA HIS A 75 -2.86 7.24 1.57
C HIS A 75 -1.97 8.33 0.95
N LEU A 76 -0.88 7.95 0.29
CA LEU A 76 -0.02 8.86 -0.46
C LEU A 76 -0.77 9.44 -1.66
N GLY A 77 -1.58 8.64 -2.36
CA GLY A 77 -2.47 9.14 -3.42
C GLY A 77 -3.42 10.23 -2.92
N LEU A 78 -4.06 10.01 -1.76
CA LEU A 78 -4.90 11.00 -1.08
C LEU A 78 -4.12 12.28 -0.70
N VAL A 79 -2.90 12.14 -0.18
CA VAL A 79 -2.03 13.27 0.15
C VAL A 79 -1.66 14.06 -1.10
N ILE A 80 -1.25 13.39 -2.18
CA ILE A 80 -0.92 14.06 -3.46
C ILE A 80 -2.14 14.79 -4.02
N ALA A 81 -3.32 14.16 -3.99
CA ALA A 81 -4.57 14.79 -4.41
C ALA A 81 -4.87 16.05 -3.59
N THR A 82 -4.66 16.01 -2.27
CA THR A 82 -4.82 17.16 -1.39
C THR A 82 -3.82 18.27 -1.73
N LEU A 83 -2.54 17.93 -1.84
CA LEU A 83 -1.46 18.88 -2.12
C LEU A 83 -1.61 19.60 -3.48
N LEU A 84 -2.22 18.94 -4.48
CA LEU A 84 -2.48 19.53 -5.80
C LEU A 84 -3.81 20.28 -5.89
N ARG A 85 -4.71 20.12 -4.90
CA ARG A 85 -6.01 20.82 -4.84
C ARG A 85 -6.01 22.03 -3.90
N LYS A 86 -5.26 21.95 -2.79
CA LYS A 86 -5.21 23.00 -1.76
C LYS A 86 -4.04 23.97 -1.99
N GLY A 87 -4.17 25.18 -1.46
CA GLY A 87 -3.15 26.22 -1.49
C GLY A 87 -1.95 25.95 -0.59
N ILE A 88 -0.89 26.74 -0.72
CA ILE A 88 0.28 26.61 0.17
C ILE A 88 -0.03 27.10 1.59
N GLU A 89 -0.97 28.03 1.71
CA GLU A 89 -1.40 28.60 2.98
C GLU A 89 -2.43 27.76 3.72
N ASP A 90 -2.93 26.68 3.10
CA ASP A 90 -3.91 25.77 3.69
C ASP A 90 -3.33 24.99 4.88
N ASP A 91 -4.12 24.82 5.94
CA ASP A 91 -3.68 24.16 7.18
C ASP A 91 -3.29 22.69 6.96
N LEU A 92 -3.93 21.98 6.03
CA LEU A 92 -3.55 20.61 5.69
C LEU A 92 -2.20 20.57 4.99
N PHE A 93 -1.96 21.51 4.07
CA PHE A 93 -0.68 21.63 3.38
C PHE A 93 0.45 21.89 4.39
N LYS A 94 0.26 22.88 5.27
CA LYS A 94 1.22 23.21 6.34
C LYS A 94 1.47 22.03 7.28
N SER A 95 0.41 21.34 7.71
CA SER A 95 0.51 20.18 8.59
C SER A 95 1.33 19.04 7.98
N LEU A 96 1.11 18.73 6.69
CA LEU A 96 1.87 17.71 5.98
C LEU A 96 3.34 18.11 5.81
N PHE A 97 3.60 19.38 5.48
CA PHE A 97 4.97 19.88 5.30
C PHE A 97 5.77 19.94 6.59
N ALA A 98 5.14 20.27 7.72
CA ALA A 98 5.79 20.25 9.03
C ALA A 98 6.35 18.86 9.39
N LYS A 99 5.83 17.79 8.79
CA LYS A 99 6.37 16.42 8.95
C LYS A 99 7.52 16.10 8.01
N ILE A 100 7.56 16.73 6.82
CA ILE A 100 8.57 16.47 5.79
C ILE A 100 9.83 17.32 6.05
N GLU A 101 9.66 18.60 6.36
CA GLU A 101 10.73 19.58 6.48
C GLU A 101 11.86 19.20 7.45
N PRO A 102 11.59 18.69 8.68
CA PRO A 102 12.66 18.35 9.62
C PRO A 102 13.57 17.22 9.14
N LYS A 103 13.06 16.31 8.31
CA LYS A 103 13.79 15.13 7.81
C LYS A 103 14.37 15.35 6.41
N TRP A 104 13.68 16.09 5.55
CA TRP A 104 14.07 16.30 4.15
C TRP A 104 13.96 17.79 3.73
N PRO A 105 14.77 18.69 4.32
CA PRO A 105 14.64 20.14 4.12
C PRO A 105 14.85 20.56 2.66
N ALA A 106 15.81 19.94 1.96
CA ALA A 106 16.08 20.22 0.55
C ALA A 106 14.91 19.84 -0.38
N ILE A 107 14.22 18.73 -0.09
CA ILE A 107 13.04 18.31 -0.86
C ILE A 107 11.86 19.22 -0.53
N SER A 108 11.65 19.53 0.75
CA SER A 108 10.61 20.47 1.20
C SER A 108 10.68 21.81 0.45
N GLU A 109 11.87 22.40 0.36
CA GLU A 109 12.09 23.66 -0.36
C GLU A 109 11.80 23.55 -1.86
N LYS A 110 12.17 22.43 -2.50
CA LYS A 110 11.82 22.19 -3.92
C LYS A 110 10.30 22.12 -4.13
N ILE A 111 9.60 21.38 -3.27
CA ILE A 111 8.15 21.22 -3.37
C ILE A 111 7.46 22.57 -3.13
N ARG A 112 7.91 23.34 -2.13
CA ARG A 112 7.44 24.70 -1.85
C ARG A 112 7.58 25.62 -3.06
N ARG A 113 8.78 25.72 -3.64
CA ARG A 113 9.02 26.54 -4.84
C ARG A 113 8.18 26.09 -6.03
N ALA A 114 8.01 24.78 -6.22
CA ALA A 114 7.17 24.25 -7.29
C ALA A 114 5.70 24.65 -7.08
N LYS A 115 5.20 24.63 -5.84
CA LYS A 115 3.85 25.07 -5.48
C LYS A 115 3.66 26.57 -5.66
N GLU A 116 4.60 27.39 -5.21
CA GLU A 116 4.56 28.85 -5.35
C GLU A 116 4.51 29.27 -6.83
N ASN A 117 5.34 28.63 -7.67
CA ASN A 117 5.34 28.87 -9.12
C ASN A 117 4.04 28.37 -9.80
N TYR A 118 3.48 27.28 -9.28
CA TYR A 118 2.21 26.73 -9.75
C TYR A 118 1.02 27.64 -9.41
N GLY A 119 1.02 28.20 -8.19
CA GLY A 119 0.00 29.08 -7.64
C GLY A 119 -1.15 28.34 -6.94
N GLU A 120 -2.26 29.05 -6.75
CA GLU A 120 -3.44 28.59 -6.00
C GLU A 120 -4.46 27.81 -6.85
N LYS A 121 -4.30 27.77 -8.17
CA LYS A 121 -5.24 27.07 -9.07
C LYS A 121 -5.12 25.56 -8.88
N PRO A 122 -6.22 24.77 -8.85
CA PRO A 122 -6.16 23.33 -8.61
C PRO A 122 -5.99 22.47 -9.89
N TYR A 123 -5.65 21.19 -9.69
CA TYR A 123 -5.84 20.12 -10.69
C TYR A 123 -7.23 19.50 -10.56
N LEU A 124 -7.85 19.13 -11.68
CA LEU A 124 -9.08 18.34 -11.69
C LEU A 124 -8.72 16.93 -11.24
N PHE A 125 -9.29 16.49 -10.13
CA PHE A 125 -9.00 15.17 -9.59
C PHE A 125 -9.90 14.11 -10.25
N VAL A 126 -9.30 13.17 -10.98
CA VAL A 126 -9.97 12.02 -11.57
C VAL A 126 -9.50 10.78 -10.84
N TYR A 127 -10.44 9.97 -10.36
CA TYR A 127 -10.16 8.77 -9.58
C TYR A 127 -10.83 7.54 -10.20
N LEU A 128 -10.10 6.43 -10.25
CA LEU A 128 -10.59 5.13 -10.66
C LEU A 128 -10.16 4.08 -9.65
N GLU A 129 -10.96 3.03 -9.58
CA GLU A 129 -10.70 1.84 -8.79
C GLU A 129 -11.00 0.63 -9.67
N ALA A 130 -10.10 -0.36 -9.69
CA ALA A 130 -10.21 -1.48 -10.62
C ALA A 130 -11.47 -2.33 -10.45
N GLU A 131 -12.08 -2.37 -9.26
CA GLU A 131 -13.35 -3.08 -9.03
C GLU A 131 -14.53 -2.51 -9.83
N LYS A 132 -14.43 -1.25 -10.28
CA LYS A 132 -15.47 -0.55 -11.06
C LYS A 132 -15.28 -0.67 -12.57
N VAL A 133 -14.28 -1.44 -13.01
CA VAL A 133 -13.98 -1.66 -14.43
C VAL A 133 -14.98 -2.66 -15.01
N ASP A 134 -15.72 -2.21 -16.02
CA ASP A 134 -16.51 -3.11 -16.87
C ASP A 134 -15.58 -3.78 -17.90
N TRP A 135 -15.26 -5.06 -17.68
CA TRP A 135 -14.28 -5.84 -18.45
C TRP A 135 -14.71 -6.23 -19.88
N GLY A 136 -15.63 -5.47 -20.49
CA GLY A 136 -15.99 -5.58 -21.89
C GLY A 136 -14.87 -5.15 -22.86
N SER A 137 -15.19 -5.12 -24.16
CA SER A 137 -14.27 -4.57 -25.16
C SER A 137 -14.20 -3.04 -25.06
N GLY A 138 -13.00 -2.48 -25.17
CA GLY A 138 -12.72 -1.05 -24.95
C GLY A 138 -12.69 -0.66 -23.48
N PHE A 139 -12.52 -1.60 -22.55
CA PHE A 139 -12.66 -1.33 -21.11
C PHE A 139 -11.72 -0.23 -20.63
N PHE A 140 -10.51 -0.14 -21.19
CA PHE A 140 -9.52 0.85 -20.75
C PHE A 140 -9.99 2.27 -21.05
N ASP A 141 -10.34 2.54 -22.31
CA ASP A 141 -10.85 3.85 -22.73
C ASP A 141 -12.16 4.19 -22.01
N ASN A 142 -13.07 3.23 -21.89
CA ASN A 142 -14.38 3.42 -21.27
C ASN A 142 -14.27 3.79 -19.79
N SER A 143 -13.41 3.09 -19.06
CA SER A 143 -13.17 3.35 -17.63
C SER A 143 -12.64 4.76 -17.42
N LEU A 144 -11.63 5.17 -18.20
CA LEU A 144 -11.04 6.51 -18.12
C LEU A 144 -12.03 7.61 -18.48
N ILE A 145 -12.85 7.42 -19.52
CA ILE A 145 -13.85 8.40 -19.95
C ILE A 145 -14.96 8.53 -18.91
N LEU A 146 -15.43 7.41 -18.35
CA LEU A 146 -16.46 7.43 -17.31
C LEU A 146 -15.98 8.18 -16.08
N ALA A 147 -14.77 7.87 -15.59
CA ALA A 147 -14.18 8.54 -14.44
C ALA A 147 -13.97 10.05 -14.67
N LEU A 148 -13.57 10.43 -15.88
CA LEU A 148 -13.45 11.85 -16.26
C LEU A 148 -14.81 12.56 -16.18
N LYS A 149 -15.88 11.92 -16.67
CA LYS A 149 -17.25 12.47 -16.60
C LYS A 149 -17.71 12.62 -15.15
N GLU A 150 -17.44 11.64 -14.29
CA GLU A 150 -17.76 11.71 -12.87
C GLU A 150 -17.01 12.86 -12.16
N ALA A 151 -15.73 13.07 -12.51
CA ALA A 151 -14.94 14.18 -11.99
C ALA A 151 -15.50 15.54 -12.44
N LEU A 152 -15.81 15.70 -13.72
CA LEU A 152 -16.41 16.93 -14.25
C LEU A 152 -17.77 17.23 -13.61
N LYS A 153 -18.60 16.20 -13.39
CA LYS A 153 -19.88 16.32 -12.70
C LYS A 153 -19.70 16.78 -11.25
N ARG A 154 -18.70 16.23 -10.53
CA ARG A 154 -18.41 16.61 -9.14
C ARG A 154 -18.04 18.09 -9.00
N GLU A 155 -17.31 18.64 -9.98
CA GLU A 155 -16.94 20.06 -10.01
C GLU A 155 -17.98 20.95 -10.72
N ARG A 156 -19.13 20.41 -11.14
CA ARG A 156 -20.23 21.09 -11.86
C ARG A 156 -19.82 21.67 -13.24
N PHE A 157 -18.90 21.02 -13.94
CA PHE A 157 -18.49 21.36 -15.31
C PHE A 157 -19.15 20.45 -16.35
N GLU A 158 -20.46 20.29 -16.25
CA GLU A 158 -21.24 19.47 -17.18
C GLU A 158 -21.30 20.06 -18.60
N ASP A 159 -20.94 21.35 -18.74
CA ASP A 159 -20.79 22.05 -20.02
C ASP A 159 -19.51 21.65 -20.76
N ILE A 160 -18.49 21.15 -20.06
CA ILE A 160 -17.33 20.53 -20.69
C ILE A 160 -17.73 19.11 -21.07
N THR A 161 -18.01 18.92 -22.36
CA THR A 161 -18.33 17.61 -22.90
C THR A 161 -17.09 17.06 -23.59
N PRO A 162 -16.37 16.09 -22.99
CA PRO A 162 -15.35 15.33 -23.72
C PRO A 162 -16.04 14.72 -24.94
N LYS A 163 -15.48 14.81 -26.16
CA LYS A 163 -16.10 14.25 -27.38
C LYS A 163 -16.82 12.93 -27.06
N THR A 164 -18.13 12.90 -27.26
CA THR A 164 -19.02 11.89 -26.66
C THR A 164 -19.47 10.83 -27.67
N ALA A 165 -20.14 9.78 -27.19
CA ALA A 165 -20.91 8.87 -28.04
C ALA A 165 -21.95 9.59 -28.93
N TYR A 166 -22.42 10.78 -28.53
CA TYR A 166 -23.31 11.62 -29.34
C TYR A 166 -22.56 12.22 -30.55
N ASP A 167 -21.32 12.67 -30.36
CA ASP A 167 -20.48 13.16 -31.45
C ASP A 167 -20.16 12.03 -32.44
N ARG A 168 -19.88 10.82 -31.92
CA ARG A 168 -19.68 9.64 -32.76
C ARG A 168 -20.93 9.27 -33.54
N ALA A 169 -22.11 9.34 -32.92
CA ALA A 169 -23.39 9.10 -33.59
C ALA A 169 -23.60 10.10 -34.73
N LEU A 170 -23.33 11.40 -34.49
CA LEU A 170 -23.39 12.44 -35.52
C LEU A 170 -22.41 12.17 -36.68
N ASP A 171 -21.16 11.79 -36.37
CA ASP A 171 -20.17 11.46 -37.39
C ASP A 171 -20.53 10.19 -38.17
N ARG A 172 -21.13 9.20 -37.51
CA ARG A 172 -21.61 7.97 -38.17
C ARG A 172 -22.78 8.25 -39.09
N ILE A 173 -23.71 9.14 -38.71
CA ILE A 173 -24.82 9.57 -39.59
C ILE A 173 -24.27 10.22 -40.86
N ARG A 174 -23.27 11.11 -40.73
CA ARG A 174 -22.61 11.75 -41.88
C ARG A 174 -21.89 10.74 -42.78
N GLU A 175 -21.20 9.78 -42.17
CA GLU A 175 -20.50 8.71 -42.87
C GLU A 175 -21.48 7.83 -43.68
N ILE A 176 -22.58 7.39 -43.05
CA ILE A 176 -23.64 6.62 -43.73
C ILE A 176 -24.23 7.42 -44.89
N LYS A 177 -24.50 8.71 -44.70
CA LYS A 177 -25.03 9.60 -45.74
C LYS A 177 -24.09 9.75 -46.94
N ARG A 178 -22.78 9.78 -46.70
CA ARG A 178 -21.76 10.00 -47.74
C ARG A 178 -21.42 8.70 -48.49
N ASP A 179 -21.22 7.62 -47.75
CA ASP A 179 -20.55 6.42 -48.27
C ASP A 179 -21.54 5.28 -48.57
N PHE A 180 -22.77 5.33 -48.01
CA PHE A 180 -23.76 4.25 -48.11
C PHE A 180 -25.19 4.77 -48.36
N PRO A 181 -25.53 5.24 -49.59
CA PRO A 181 -26.84 5.82 -49.90
C PRO A 181 -28.04 4.91 -49.61
N ASP A 182 -27.88 3.60 -49.84
CA ASP A 182 -28.93 2.60 -49.57
C ASP A 182 -29.17 2.43 -48.07
N ALA A 183 -28.10 2.41 -47.27
CA ALA A 183 -28.17 2.34 -45.81
C ALA A 183 -28.73 3.65 -45.23
N TYR A 184 -28.46 4.80 -45.85
CA TYR A 184 -29.04 6.08 -45.46
C TYR A 184 -30.56 6.12 -45.70
N SER A 185 -31.04 5.59 -46.83
CA SER A 185 -32.49 5.46 -47.11
C SER A 185 -33.20 4.51 -46.14
N GLN A 186 -32.48 3.53 -45.59
CA GLN A 186 -32.99 2.66 -44.53
C GLN A 186 -32.95 3.35 -43.16
N LEU A 187 -31.91 4.15 -42.89
CA LEU A 187 -31.77 4.98 -41.70
C LEU A 187 -32.94 5.96 -41.56
N GLU A 188 -33.31 6.65 -42.65
CA GLU A 188 -34.46 7.58 -42.69
C GLU A 188 -35.77 6.90 -42.29
N ARG A 189 -36.02 5.68 -42.80
CA ARG A 189 -37.21 4.90 -42.50
C ARG A 189 -37.25 4.46 -41.04
N GLU A 190 -36.14 3.96 -40.51
CA GLU A 190 -36.06 3.50 -39.12
C GLU A 190 -36.13 4.65 -38.10
N ILE A 191 -35.59 5.82 -38.44
CA ILE A 191 -35.71 7.05 -37.65
C ILE A 191 -37.18 7.48 -37.55
N ALA A 192 -37.92 7.47 -38.67
CA ALA A 192 -39.35 7.75 -38.67
C ALA A 192 -40.15 6.73 -37.85
N ASN A 193 -39.83 5.44 -37.95
CA ASN A 193 -40.48 4.38 -37.17
C ASN A 193 -40.31 4.54 -35.66
N LYS A 194 -39.23 5.17 -35.22
CA LYS A 194 -38.94 5.48 -33.81
C LYS A 194 -39.58 6.79 -33.33
N GLY A 195 -40.35 7.48 -34.18
CA GLY A 195 -41.10 8.68 -33.81
C GLY A 195 -40.31 9.99 -33.90
N TYR A 196 -39.23 10.02 -34.68
CA TYR A 196 -38.49 11.24 -35.02
C TYR A 196 -39.02 11.82 -36.34
N TYR A 197 -39.03 13.15 -36.46
CA TYR A 197 -39.59 13.82 -37.64
C TYR A 197 -38.69 13.73 -38.88
N SER A 198 -37.37 13.75 -38.68
CA SER A 198 -36.38 13.62 -39.74
C SER A 198 -35.01 13.23 -39.17
N VAL A 199 -34.04 12.97 -40.05
CA VAL A 199 -32.64 12.79 -39.66
C VAL A 199 -32.12 14.06 -39.00
N GLU A 200 -32.48 15.25 -39.49
CA GLU A 200 -32.10 16.52 -38.85
C GLU A 200 -32.70 16.69 -37.44
N ASP A 201 -33.92 16.21 -37.18
CA ASP A 201 -34.50 16.20 -35.82
C ASP A 201 -33.70 15.28 -34.88
N MET A 202 -33.27 14.11 -35.37
CA MET A 202 -32.41 13.22 -34.60
C MET A 202 -31.02 13.84 -34.36
N GLU A 203 -30.38 14.42 -35.38
CA GLU A 203 -29.11 15.14 -35.23
C GLU A 203 -29.22 16.28 -34.21
N HIS A 204 -30.31 17.04 -34.21
CA HIS A 204 -30.56 18.11 -33.24
C HIS A 204 -30.72 17.57 -31.81
N LYS A 205 -31.46 16.47 -31.63
CA LYS A 205 -31.63 15.81 -30.32
C LYS A 205 -30.36 15.15 -29.80
N LEU A 206 -29.50 14.64 -30.70
CA LEU A 206 -28.16 14.15 -30.38
C LEU A 206 -27.24 15.30 -29.94
N ARG A 207 -27.26 16.46 -30.64
CA ARG A 207 -26.55 17.68 -30.21
C ARG A 207 -27.03 18.24 -28.87
N LYS A 208 -28.27 17.97 -28.48
CA LYS A 208 -28.84 18.30 -27.16
C LYS A 208 -28.61 17.23 -26.09
N HIS A 209 -27.80 16.20 -26.38
CA HIS A 209 -27.36 15.16 -25.45
C HIS A 209 -28.53 14.37 -24.84
N THR A 210 -29.55 14.11 -25.65
CA THR A 210 -30.74 13.37 -25.20
C THR A 210 -30.42 11.87 -25.14
N ARG A 211 -30.30 11.31 -23.93
CA ARG A 211 -29.99 9.87 -23.71
C ARG A 211 -30.86 8.91 -24.51
N LYS A 212 -32.19 9.10 -24.46
CA LYS A 212 -33.15 8.29 -25.20
C LYS A 212 -32.87 8.28 -26.72
N CYS A 213 -32.43 9.43 -27.25
CA CYS A 213 -32.09 9.56 -28.66
C CYS A 213 -30.84 8.79 -29.07
N LEU A 214 -29.88 8.69 -28.17
CA LEU A 214 -28.65 7.92 -28.38
C LEU A 214 -28.93 6.41 -28.32
N GLU A 215 -29.75 5.96 -27.36
CA GLU A 215 -30.26 4.59 -27.25
C GLU A 215 -31.04 4.17 -28.52
N ASP A 216 -31.97 5.01 -28.96
CA ASP A 216 -32.73 4.78 -30.20
C ASP A 216 -31.83 4.74 -31.43
N PHE A 217 -30.81 5.61 -31.52
CA PHE A 217 -29.86 5.59 -32.64
C PHE A 217 -29.07 4.30 -32.74
N ALA A 218 -28.60 3.71 -31.63
CA ALA A 218 -27.84 2.46 -31.68
C ALA A 218 -28.68 1.25 -32.10
N GLU A 219 -29.95 1.21 -31.67
CA GLU A 219 -30.88 0.18 -32.15
C GLU A 219 -31.12 0.29 -33.65
N ILE A 220 -31.29 1.52 -34.14
CA ILE A 220 -31.43 1.79 -35.57
C ILE A 220 -30.16 1.40 -36.31
N HIS A 221 -28.98 1.83 -35.82
CA HIS A 221 -27.67 1.55 -36.41
C HIS A 221 -27.44 0.05 -36.61
N LYS A 222 -27.85 -0.78 -35.63
CA LYS A 222 -27.79 -2.24 -35.74
C LYS A 222 -28.59 -2.78 -36.93
N LYS A 223 -29.76 -2.20 -37.24
CA LYS A 223 -30.59 -2.62 -38.38
C LYS A 223 -30.01 -2.17 -39.72
N VAL A 224 -29.44 -0.97 -39.79
CA VAL A 224 -28.86 -0.42 -41.02
C VAL A 224 -27.45 -0.90 -41.32
N SER A 225 -26.74 -1.46 -40.34
CA SER A 225 -25.36 -1.93 -40.48
C SER A 225 -25.27 -3.47 -40.54
N ALA A 226 -26.24 -4.14 -41.15
CA ALA A 226 -26.29 -5.60 -41.31
C ALA A 226 -26.11 -6.40 -40.00
N GLY A 227 -26.64 -5.86 -38.89
CA GLY A 227 -26.55 -6.48 -37.56
C GLY A 227 -25.33 -6.09 -36.74
N ALA A 228 -24.41 -5.26 -37.27
CA ALA A 228 -23.28 -4.74 -36.51
C ALA A 228 -23.77 -3.79 -35.41
N TYR A 229 -23.33 -4.01 -34.17
CA TYR A 229 -23.68 -3.13 -33.05
C TYR A 229 -23.06 -1.75 -33.24
N PHE A 230 -23.79 -0.71 -32.83
CA PHE A 230 -23.21 0.61 -32.66
C PHE A 230 -22.23 0.54 -31.49
N ASP A 231 -20.95 0.63 -31.79
CA ASP A 231 -19.95 0.72 -30.76
C ASP A 231 -19.94 2.16 -30.23
N TRP A 232 -20.60 2.30 -29.07
CA TRP A 232 -20.72 3.52 -28.27
C TRP A 232 -19.41 4.23 -28.00
N TYR A 233 -18.32 3.47 -28.01
CA TYR A 233 -16.99 3.87 -27.64
C TYR A 233 -16.01 3.78 -28.82
N SER A 234 -16.40 3.13 -29.93
CA SER A 234 -15.61 3.10 -31.17
C SER A 234 -15.28 4.52 -31.62
N GLY A 235 -13.99 4.83 -31.59
CA GLY A 235 -13.45 6.03 -32.19
C GLY A 235 -13.36 7.26 -31.29
N VAL A 236 -13.73 7.19 -30.01
CA VAL A 236 -13.28 8.20 -29.03
C VAL A 236 -12.32 7.55 -28.06
N SER A 237 -11.02 7.77 -28.27
CA SER A 237 -10.02 7.28 -27.33
C SER A 237 -9.99 8.16 -26.07
N ALA A 238 -9.62 7.58 -24.92
CA ALA A 238 -9.42 8.35 -23.70
C ALA A 238 -8.39 9.47 -23.90
N SER A 239 -7.40 9.25 -24.77
CA SER A 239 -6.46 10.28 -25.22
C SER A 239 -7.19 11.53 -25.74
N ASP A 240 -8.17 11.37 -26.63
CA ASP A 240 -8.86 12.51 -27.25
C ASP A 240 -9.78 13.21 -26.24
N ALA A 241 -10.45 12.45 -25.38
CA ALA A 241 -11.31 12.97 -24.32
C ALA A 241 -10.54 13.81 -23.28
N TYR A 242 -9.40 13.30 -22.80
CA TYR A 242 -8.58 14.02 -21.81
C TYR A 242 -7.91 15.25 -22.43
N SER A 243 -7.43 15.15 -23.68
CA SER A 243 -6.83 16.28 -24.39
C SER A 243 -7.82 17.43 -24.56
N GLY A 244 -9.03 17.16 -25.05
CA GLY A 244 -10.06 18.19 -25.21
C GLY A 244 -10.50 18.80 -23.86
N THR A 245 -10.54 17.98 -22.80
CA THR A 245 -10.90 18.46 -21.47
C THR A 245 -9.85 19.39 -20.87
N ILE A 246 -8.55 19.11 -21.05
CA ILE A 246 -7.48 19.99 -20.55
C ILE A 246 -7.55 21.39 -21.19
N GLU A 247 -7.92 21.48 -22.46
CA GLU A 247 -8.07 22.76 -23.14
C GLU A 247 -9.24 23.55 -22.55
N ALA A 248 -10.39 22.92 -22.36
CA ALA A 248 -11.57 23.55 -21.77
C ALA A 248 -11.36 23.96 -20.30
N LEU A 249 -10.59 23.18 -19.52
CA LEU A 249 -10.30 23.46 -18.12
C LEU A 249 -9.49 24.74 -17.89
N LYS A 250 -8.77 25.24 -18.91
CA LYS A 250 -8.01 26.50 -18.85
C LYS A 250 -8.91 27.68 -18.46
N GLU A 251 -10.08 27.75 -19.09
CA GLU A 251 -11.06 28.82 -18.89
C GLU A 251 -11.79 28.70 -17.55
N LYS A 252 -11.88 27.48 -17.01
CA LYS A 252 -12.46 27.21 -15.68
C LYS A 252 -11.50 27.42 -14.52
N GLY A 253 -10.26 27.85 -14.77
CA GLY A 253 -9.28 28.15 -13.73
C GLY A 253 -8.51 26.94 -13.19
N TYR A 254 -8.55 25.80 -13.88
CA TYR A 254 -7.79 24.60 -13.53
C TYR A 254 -6.49 24.53 -14.32
N LYS A 255 -5.45 23.96 -13.72
CA LYS A 255 -4.13 23.82 -14.33
C LYS A 255 -3.91 22.47 -15.02
N GLY A 256 -4.85 21.55 -14.97
CA GLY A 256 -4.71 20.24 -15.60
C GLY A 256 -5.53 19.17 -14.91
N ILE A 257 -5.18 17.91 -15.16
CA ILE A 257 -5.84 16.73 -14.61
C ILE A 257 -4.86 15.92 -13.78
N LEU A 258 -5.23 15.61 -12.53
CA LEU A 258 -4.57 14.60 -11.72
C LEU A 258 -5.42 13.32 -11.81
N LEU A 259 -4.88 12.29 -12.45
CA LEU A 259 -5.50 10.98 -12.58
C LEU A 259 -4.86 10.01 -11.58
N ILE A 260 -5.66 9.41 -10.70
CA ILE A 260 -5.22 8.30 -9.85
C ILE A 260 -6.07 7.08 -10.18
N TRP A 261 -5.43 5.99 -10.61
CA TRP A 261 -6.07 4.69 -10.79
C TRP A 261 -5.57 3.73 -9.72
N ASP A 262 -6.41 3.50 -8.71
CA ASP A 262 -6.11 2.57 -7.62
C ASP A 262 -6.39 1.12 -8.02
N GLU A 263 -5.67 0.20 -7.39
CA GLU A 263 -5.73 -1.24 -7.66
C GLU A 263 -5.47 -1.63 -9.13
N PHE A 264 -4.58 -0.94 -9.82
CA PHE A 264 -4.27 -1.14 -11.24
C PHE A 264 -3.67 -2.52 -11.60
N THR A 265 -3.35 -3.36 -10.61
CA THR A 265 -2.68 -4.66 -10.83
C THR A 265 -3.42 -5.61 -11.81
N PRO A 266 -4.76 -5.80 -11.75
CA PRO A 266 -5.48 -6.65 -12.70
C PRO A 266 -5.51 -6.07 -14.11
N VAL A 267 -5.59 -4.74 -14.24
CA VAL A 267 -5.55 -4.05 -15.54
C VAL A 267 -4.17 -4.22 -16.16
N LEU A 268 -3.11 -3.92 -15.40
CA LEU A 268 -1.73 -4.09 -15.84
C LEU A 268 -1.45 -5.51 -16.33
N ARG A 269 -1.95 -6.52 -15.59
CA ARG A 269 -1.83 -7.92 -15.98
C ARG A 269 -2.41 -8.17 -17.38
N LYS A 270 -3.65 -7.74 -17.65
CA LYS A 270 -4.26 -7.91 -18.98
C LYS A 270 -3.47 -7.20 -20.08
N LEU A 271 -2.96 -5.99 -19.80
CA LEU A 271 -2.16 -5.23 -20.76
C LEU A 271 -0.84 -5.94 -21.11
N ILE A 272 -0.24 -6.64 -20.15
CA ILE A 272 1.02 -7.38 -20.34
C ILE A 272 0.79 -8.79 -20.91
N GLU A 273 -0.31 -9.45 -20.57
CA GLU A 273 -0.67 -10.78 -21.10
C GLU A 273 -1.02 -10.73 -22.59
N ASP A 274 -1.62 -9.65 -23.07
CA ASP A 274 -1.86 -9.40 -24.50
C ASP A 274 -1.43 -7.97 -24.93
N PRO A 275 -0.11 -7.76 -25.17
CA PRO A 275 0.45 -6.44 -25.52
C PRO A 275 -0.01 -5.88 -26.87
N LEU A 276 -0.58 -6.72 -27.74
CA LEU A 276 -1.08 -6.34 -29.06
C LEU A 276 -2.59 -6.11 -29.08
N SER A 277 -3.27 -6.32 -27.94
CA SER A 277 -4.68 -6.02 -27.76
C SER A 277 -5.00 -4.55 -28.05
N GLY A 278 -6.25 -4.27 -28.44
CA GLY A 278 -6.74 -2.90 -28.56
C GLY A 278 -6.58 -2.09 -27.27
N GLU A 279 -6.65 -2.76 -26.11
CA GLU A 279 -6.50 -2.15 -24.79
C GLU A 279 -5.05 -1.74 -24.50
N ALA A 280 -4.08 -2.60 -24.83
CA ALA A 280 -2.67 -2.28 -24.72
C ALA A 280 -2.27 -1.12 -25.63
N LEU A 281 -2.83 -1.07 -26.85
CA LEU A 281 -2.64 0.07 -27.76
C LEU A 281 -3.30 1.35 -27.24
N ALA A 282 -4.50 1.26 -26.66
CA ALA A 282 -5.20 2.39 -26.04
C ALA A 282 -4.41 2.95 -24.86
N PHE A 283 -3.88 2.09 -23.97
CA PHE A 283 -2.98 2.50 -22.89
C PHE A 283 -1.73 3.20 -23.44
N GLN A 284 -1.07 2.64 -24.46
CA GLN A 284 0.12 3.25 -25.04
C GLN A 284 -0.17 4.63 -25.64
N LYS A 285 -1.30 4.80 -26.34
CA LYS A 285 -1.74 6.10 -26.87
C LYS A 285 -1.99 7.08 -25.72
N PHE A 286 -2.72 6.67 -24.68
CA PHE A 286 -2.99 7.49 -23.51
C PHE A 286 -1.72 7.90 -22.75
N ALA A 287 -0.76 6.98 -22.61
CA ALA A 287 0.54 7.26 -21.99
C ALA A 287 1.30 8.34 -22.77
N GLN A 288 1.28 8.29 -24.11
CA GLN A 288 1.86 9.34 -24.95
C GLN A 288 1.16 10.70 -24.77
N THR A 289 -0.16 10.72 -24.64
CA THR A 289 -0.92 11.94 -24.33
C THR A 289 -0.48 12.56 -23.01
N CYS A 290 -0.16 11.72 -22.02
CA CYS A 290 0.42 12.16 -20.76
C CYS A 290 1.84 12.70 -20.93
N GLU A 291 2.61 12.32 -21.96
CA GLU A 291 4.02 12.75 -22.18
C GLU A 291 4.14 14.15 -22.80
N THR A 292 3.50 15.14 -22.18
CA THR A 292 3.46 16.52 -22.66
C THR A 292 4.27 17.47 -21.75
N ALA A 293 5.06 18.37 -22.35
CA ALA A 293 5.65 19.52 -21.66
C ALA A 293 4.71 20.74 -21.73
N GLY A 294 4.72 21.61 -20.72
CA GLY A 294 3.85 22.78 -20.64
C GLY A 294 3.27 23.04 -19.25
N VAL A 295 2.34 24.00 -19.17
CA VAL A 295 1.71 24.42 -17.90
C VAL A 295 0.44 23.62 -17.60
N ASN A 296 -0.22 23.10 -18.63
CA ASN A 296 -1.44 22.30 -18.51
C ASN A 296 -1.22 20.85 -18.91
N LYS A 297 -1.27 19.93 -17.94
CA LYS A 297 -0.82 18.54 -18.09
C LYS A 297 -1.76 17.52 -17.46
N ILE A 298 -1.59 16.27 -17.86
CA ILE A 298 -2.12 15.09 -17.17
C ILE A 298 -0.99 14.54 -16.29
N ILE A 299 -1.19 14.58 -14.98
CA ILE A 299 -0.34 13.83 -14.05
C ILE A 299 -1.11 12.56 -13.71
N SER A 300 -0.59 11.40 -14.13
CA SER A 300 -1.24 10.11 -13.92
C SER A 300 -0.43 9.22 -12.97
N ILE A 301 -1.11 8.64 -11.97
CA ILE A 301 -0.55 7.73 -10.97
C ILE A 301 -1.38 6.44 -10.98
N PHE A 302 -0.73 5.33 -11.30
CA PHE A 302 -1.31 4.00 -11.34
C PHE A 302 -0.78 3.20 -10.15
N ILE A 303 -1.65 2.80 -9.23
CA ILE A 303 -1.24 2.12 -7.99
C ILE A 303 -1.32 0.62 -8.21
N SER A 304 -0.20 -0.09 -8.00
CA SER A 304 -0.12 -1.55 -8.13
C SER A 304 0.49 -2.17 -6.88
N ILE A 305 0.03 -3.37 -6.51
CA ILE A 305 0.57 -4.13 -5.38
C ILE A 305 1.87 -4.85 -5.77
N ARG A 306 2.04 -5.16 -7.05
CA ARG A 306 3.17 -5.95 -7.56
C ARG A 306 4.15 -5.10 -8.34
N ASN A 307 5.43 -5.47 -8.27
CA ASN A 307 6.43 -4.99 -9.18
C ASN A 307 6.06 -5.42 -10.61
N ILE A 308 6.18 -4.50 -11.55
CA ILE A 308 5.91 -4.74 -12.97
C ILE A 308 6.88 -5.79 -13.54
N GLN A 309 8.13 -5.80 -13.09
CA GLN A 309 9.15 -6.73 -13.59
C GLN A 309 8.83 -8.17 -13.18
N ASP A 310 8.48 -8.41 -11.92
CA ASP A 310 8.05 -9.73 -11.43
C ASP A 310 6.82 -10.25 -12.19
N MET A 311 5.95 -9.36 -12.67
CA MET A 311 4.77 -9.73 -13.46
C MET A 311 5.18 -10.15 -14.87
N ILE A 312 6.07 -9.39 -15.51
CA ILE A 312 6.64 -9.74 -16.81
C ILE A 312 7.35 -11.08 -16.71
N ASP A 313 8.26 -11.25 -15.75
CA ASP A 313 9.04 -12.49 -15.57
C ASP A 313 8.13 -13.71 -15.38
N ARG A 314 7.03 -13.58 -14.62
CA ARG A 314 6.04 -14.66 -14.46
C ARG A 314 5.30 -14.97 -15.76
N ILE A 315 4.87 -13.95 -16.50
CA ILE A 315 4.19 -14.15 -17.78
C ILE A 315 5.13 -14.81 -18.79
N VAL A 316 6.41 -14.45 -18.79
CA VAL A 316 7.45 -15.11 -19.60
C VAL A 316 7.62 -16.58 -19.23
N ILE A 317 7.57 -16.91 -17.94
CA ILE A 317 7.63 -18.30 -17.47
C ILE A 317 6.35 -19.08 -17.82
N GLU A 318 5.18 -18.43 -17.75
CA GLU A 318 3.86 -19.03 -17.95
C GLU A 318 3.46 -19.15 -19.44
N SER A 319 3.99 -18.30 -20.31
CA SER A 319 3.71 -18.32 -21.75
C SER A 319 4.79 -19.09 -22.53
N LEU A 320 4.37 -20.10 -23.29
CA LEU A 320 5.22 -20.86 -24.23
C LEU A 320 5.63 -20.04 -25.47
N HIS A 321 5.60 -18.72 -25.42
CA HIS A 321 5.70 -17.84 -26.60
C HIS A 321 6.91 -16.91 -26.50
N GLY A 322 7.67 -16.81 -27.60
CA GLY A 322 9.07 -16.40 -27.64
C GLY A 322 9.39 -14.91 -27.44
N GLU A 323 10.66 -14.55 -27.69
CA GLU A 323 11.31 -13.24 -27.48
C GLU A 323 10.59 -12.01 -28.09
N SER A 324 9.58 -12.17 -28.94
CA SER A 324 8.86 -11.07 -29.56
C SER A 324 7.77 -10.47 -28.65
N LEU A 325 7.07 -11.30 -27.86
CA LEU A 325 6.01 -10.81 -26.95
C LEU A 325 6.61 -10.12 -25.72
N THR A 326 7.78 -10.58 -25.29
CA THR A 326 8.52 -9.97 -24.17
C THR A 326 8.93 -8.54 -24.47
N LYS A 327 9.41 -8.27 -25.70
CA LYS A 327 9.75 -6.92 -26.15
C LYS A 327 8.55 -5.97 -26.18
N GLU A 328 7.36 -6.44 -26.56
CA GLU A 328 6.16 -5.60 -26.57
C GLU A 328 5.66 -5.32 -25.13
N ALA A 329 5.70 -6.32 -24.24
CA ALA A 329 5.43 -6.13 -22.81
C ALA A 329 6.41 -5.14 -22.16
N GLU A 330 7.70 -5.21 -22.50
CA GLU A 330 8.72 -4.26 -22.06
C GLU A 330 8.44 -2.84 -22.54
N LYS A 331 7.89 -2.64 -23.74
CA LYS A 331 7.47 -1.31 -24.21
C LYS A 331 6.35 -0.72 -23.35
N ILE A 332 5.37 -1.53 -22.95
CA ILE A 332 4.28 -1.11 -22.06
C ILE A 332 4.85 -0.70 -20.69
N SER A 333 5.70 -1.53 -20.10
CA SER A 333 6.40 -1.21 -18.86
C SER A 333 7.25 0.06 -19.00
N GLY A 334 7.92 0.20 -20.13
CA GLY A 334 8.70 1.37 -20.54
C GLY A 334 7.90 2.65 -20.73
N ARG A 335 6.56 2.64 -20.64
CA ARG A 335 5.74 3.86 -20.54
C ARG A 335 5.62 4.38 -19.12
N PHE A 336 5.82 3.54 -18.12
CA PHE A 336 5.72 3.96 -16.73
C PHE A 336 7.04 4.46 -16.16
N ARG A 337 7.00 5.48 -15.32
CA ARG A 337 8.04 5.76 -14.33
C ARG A 337 7.75 4.91 -13.10
N VAL A 338 8.53 3.87 -12.88
CA VAL A 338 8.39 2.98 -11.74
C VAL A 338 8.88 3.67 -10.48
N MET A 339 7.99 3.83 -9.50
CA MET A 339 8.34 4.29 -8.17
C MET A 339 7.85 3.26 -7.15
N SER A 340 8.78 2.69 -6.40
CA SER A 340 8.46 1.74 -5.34
C SER A 340 8.44 2.46 -4.01
N LEU A 341 7.42 2.23 -3.20
CA LEU A 341 7.43 2.62 -1.78
C LEU A 341 8.34 1.71 -0.94
N GLY A 342 9.07 0.79 -1.57
CA GLY A 342 10.08 -0.04 -0.94
C GLY A 342 9.53 -1.38 -0.42
N ASN A 343 10.46 -2.28 -0.11
CA ASN A 343 10.24 -3.36 0.83
C ASN A 343 10.58 -2.85 2.25
N ILE A 344 9.88 -3.43 3.22
CA ILE A 344 9.60 -3.01 4.60
C ILE A 344 10.83 -2.89 5.54
N ASP A 345 12.03 -3.07 5.05
CA ASP A 345 13.20 -3.46 5.85
C ASP A 345 13.69 -2.41 6.88
N ARG A 346 13.74 -1.11 6.54
CA ARG A 346 13.98 -0.03 7.52
C ARG A 346 12.75 0.83 7.80
N GLU A 347 11.87 0.99 6.80
CA GLU A 347 10.77 1.95 6.89
C GLU A 347 9.68 1.52 7.88
N VAL A 348 9.54 0.21 8.17
CA VAL A 348 8.53 -0.26 9.12
C VAL A 348 8.75 0.26 10.54
N TYR A 349 9.99 0.39 11.00
CA TYR A 349 10.25 0.96 12.32
C TYR A 349 9.84 2.43 12.38
N TYR A 350 9.98 3.15 11.27
CA TYR A 350 9.51 4.54 11.16
C TYR A 350 8.00 4.64 11.08
N LEU A 351 7.33 3.69 10.42
CA LEU A 351 5.88 3.60 10.40
C LEU A 351 5.34 3.30 11.81
N MET A 352 5.90 2.31 12.51
CA MET A 352 5.56 2.00 13.90
C MET A 352 5.78 3.24 14.80
N LYS A 353 6.89 3.96 14.63
CA LYS A 353 7.19 5.19 15.36
C LYS A 353 6.16 6.29 15.11
N GLY A 354 5.64 6.42 13.89
CA GLY A 354 4.61 7.42 13.63
C GLY A 354 3.25 7.03 14.23
N VAL A 355 3.00 5.73 14.46
CA VAL A 355 1.77 5.24 15.08
C VAL A 355 1.83 5.30 16.62
N ILE A 356 2.96 4.94 17.22
CA ILE A 356 3.15 4.97 18.68
C ILE A 356 3.44 6.41 19.10
N THR A 357 2.64 6.92 20.03
CA THR A 357 2.78 8.28 20.57
C THR A 357 3.10 8.24 22.05
N HIS A 358 3.92 9.19 22.50
CA HIS A 358 4.30 9.33 23.90
C HIS A 358 3.66 10.57 24.51
N LYS A 359 3.15 10.43 25.73
CA LYS A 359 2.49 11.48 26.51
C LYS A 359 3.33 11.76 27.75
N GLU A 360 3.29 12.99 28.24
CA GLU A 360 3.92 13.33 29.52
C GLU A 360 3.34 12.45 30.64
N PRO A 361 4.16 11.93 31.59
CA PRO A 361 5.58 12.25 31.81
C PRO A 361 6.59 11.27 31.16
N PHE A 362 6.36 10.76 29.94
CA PHE A 362 7.26 9.78 29.30
C PHE A 362 8.73 10.22 29.24
N ASN A 363 8.99 11.51 28.96
CA ASN A 363 10.35 12.05 28.89
C ASN A 363 11.09 11.95 30.25
N GLU A 364 10.38 12.07 31.36
CA GLU A 364 10.93 11.91 32.70
C GLU A 364 11.22 10.45 33.00
N ILE A 365 10.30 9.54 32.63
CA ILE A 365 10.48 8.09 32.76
C ILE A 365 11.70 7.63 31.97
N MET A 366 11.87 8.13 30.75
CA MET A 366 13.00 7.80 29.90
C MET A 366 14.33 8.23 30.53
N LYS A 367 14.39 9.42 31.14
CA LYS A 367 15.58 9.89 31.87
C LYS A 367 15.86 9.06 33.13
N MET A 368 14.83 8.68 33.88
CA MET A 368 14.97 7.85 35.08
C MET A 368 15.55 6.46 34.75
N HIS A 369 15.22 5.92 33.57
CA HIS A 369 15.64 4.59 33.12
C HIS A 369 16.75 4.62 32.06
N ASP A 370 17.54 5.70 31.98
CA ASP A 370 18.55 5.90 30.93
C ASP A 370 19.59 4.76 30.88
N GLU A 371 20.00 4.24 32.05
CA GLU A 371 20.92 3.10 32.14
C GLU A 371 20.29 1.83 31.53
N GLN A 372 19.00 1.58 31.75
CA GLN A 372 18.31 0.41 31.19
C GLN A 372 18.20 0.52 29.67
N PHE A 373 17.80 1.69 29.13
CA PHE A 373 17.78 1.92 27.69
C PHE A 373 19.17 1.81 27.06
N SER A 374 20.21 2.29 27.73
CA SER A 374 21.59 2.16 27.28
C SER A 374 22.07 0.70 27.25
N ASN A 375 21.74 -0.08 28.28
CA ASN A 375 22.03 -1.51 28.32
C ASN A 375 21.32 -2.26 27.17
N ILE A 376 20.07 -1.91 26.86
CA ILE A 376 19.34 -2.50 25.73
C ILE A 376 20.03 -2.19 24.40
N LYS A 377 20.55 -0.97 24.19
CA LYS A 377 21.33 -0.62 22.98
C LYS A 377 22.60 -1.46 22.87
N ILE A 378 23.31 -1.67 23.98
CA ILE A 378 24.53 -2.49 24.02
C ILE A 378 24.20 -3.95 23.67
N GLU A 379 23.15 -4.52 24.24
CA GLU A 379 22.74 -5.90 23.95
C GLU A 379 22.26 -6.08 22.50
N LEU A 380 21.56 -5.08 21.94
CA LEU A 380 21.17 -5.06 20.53
C LEU A 380 22.40 -5.19 19.60
N GLU A 381 23.49 -4.47 19.91
CA GLU A 381 24.75 -4.54 19.17
C GLU A 381 25.47 -5.88 19.35
N LYS A 382 25.59 -6.36 20.60
CA LYS A 382 26.24 -7.65 20.92
C LYS A 382 25.58 -8.83 20.21
N LEU A 383 24.25 -8.83 20.16
CA LEU A 383 23.47 -9.87 19.50
C LEU A 383 23.43 -9.71 17.98
N ASN A 384 24.02 -8.63 17.43
CA ASN A 384 24.01 -8.31 16.00
C ASN A 384 22.59 -8.34 15.41
N LEU A 385 21.62 -7.83 16.19
CA LEU A 385 20.24 -7.73 15.76
C LEU A 385 20.15 -6.70 14.64
N PHE A 386 19.27 -6.93 13.66
CA PHE A 386 19.07 -6.03 12.51
C PHE A 386 20.32 -5.84 11.62
N HIS A 387 21.28 -6.76 11.66
CA HIS A 387 22.53 -6.67 10.88
C HIS A 387 22.30 -6.51 9.37
N GLU A 388 21.26 -7.16 8.85
CA GLU A 388 20.83 -7.08 7.45
C GLU A 388 20.44 -5.66 7.02
N TYR A 389 20.09 -4.81 7.98
CA TYR A 389 19.64 -3.45 7.73
C TYR A 389 20.73 -2.40 7.91
N GLY A 390 21.88 -2.70 8.53
CA GLY A 390 22.98 -1.71 8.70
C GLY A 390 22.56 -0.44 9.48
N LEU A 391 22.02 -0.63 10.69
CA LEU A 391 21.42 0.45 11.50
C LEU A 391 22.38 1.61 11.81
N SER A 392 21.93 2.85 11.59
CA SER A 392 22.56 4.06 12.10
C SER A 392 22.31 4.25 13.60
N SER A 393 23.03 5.17 14.24
CA SER A 393 22.78 5.56 15.64
C SER A 393 21.36 6.10 15.84
N TYR A 394 20.79 6.77 14.83
CA TYR A 394 19.42 7.25 14.86
C TYR A 394 18.41 6.11 14.76
N ASP A 395 18.65 5.11 13.91
CA ASP A 395 17.77 3.93 13.81
C ASP A 395 17.73 3.16 15.14
N LYS A 396 18.88 2.98 15.79
CA LYS A 396 18.96 2.34 17.12
C LYS A 396 18.18 3.12 18.17
N ARG A 397 18.26 4.44 18.15
CA ARG A 397 17.47 5.32 19.01
C ARG A 397 15.98 5.11 18.78
N VAL A 398 15.54 5.06 17.53
CA VAL A 398 14.15 4.81 17.16
C VAL A 398 13.66 3.47 17.72
N ILE A 399 14.42 2.39 17.47
CA ILE A 399 14.02 1.04 17.88
C ILE A 399 13.93 0.89 19.40
N VAL A 400 14.85 1.53 20.14
CA VAL A 400 14.96 1.34 21.59
C VAL A 400 14.11 2.33 22.38
N GLU A 401 14.01 3.58 21.92
CA GLU A 401 13.34 4.66 22.65
C GLU A 401 11.98 5.00 22.05
N ASP A 402 11.94 5.32 20.75
CA ASP A 402 10.71 5.80 20.11
C ASP A 402 9.63 4.71 19.98
N LEU A 403 10.04 3.43 19.89
CA LEU A 403 9.12 2.29 19.82
C LEU A 403 8.76 1.69 21.19
N TYR A 404 9.21 2.30 22.29
CA TYR A 404 8.77 1.90 23.62
C TYR A 404 7.22 1.93 23.70
N PRO A 405 6.56 0.87 24.22
CA PRO A 405 7.09 -0.21 25.05
C PRO A 405 7.45 -1.51 24.33
N LEU A 406 7.67 -1.51 23.02
CA LEU A 406 8.10 -2.72 22.31
C LEU A 406 9.58 -3.03 22.64
N HIS A 407 9.86 -4.25 23.10
CA HIS A 407 11.24 -4.73 23.23
C HIS A 407 11.89 -4.87 21.83
N PRO A 408 13.19 -4.61 21.63
CA PRO A 408 13.79 -4.66 20.28
C PRO A 408 13.61 -6.00 19.56
N LEU A 409 13.68 -7.13 20.29
CA LEU A 409 13.37 -8.45 19.71
C LEU A 409 11.89 -8.62 19.37
N THR A 410 10.98 -7.98 20.10
CA THR A 410 9.54 -7.94 19.77
C THR A 410 9.34 -7.15 18.49
N THR A 411 9.98 -6.00 18.36
CA THR A 411 9.95 -5.17 17.15
C THR A 411 10.45 -5.95 15.93
N LEU A 412 11.59 -6.63 16.05
CA LEU A 412 12.13 -7.47 14.98
C LEU A 412 11.21 -8.66 14.64
N ALA A 413 10.72 -9.35 15.66
CA ALA A 413 9.83 -10.50 15.49
C ALA A 413 8.51 -10.10 14.84
N LEU A 414 7.94 -8.97 15.26
CA LEU A 414 6.73 -8.39 14.70
C LEU A 414 6.92 -8.10 13.21
N SER A 415 7.99 -7.38 12.84
CA SER A 415 8.32 -7.08 11.44
C SER A 415 8.35 -8.38 10.59
N ARG A 416 9.21 -9.33 10.98
CA ARG A 416 9.42 -10.58 10.21
C ARG A 416 8.21 -11.52 10.19
N LEU A 417 7.38 -11.55 11.23
CA LEU A 417 6.17 -12.38 11.25
C LEU A 417 5.08 -11.82 10.37
N THR A 418 4.95 -10.50 10.32
CA THR A 418 3.94 -9.88 9.45
C THR A 418 4.23 -10.08 7.97
N ASP A 419 5.51 -10.17 7.58
CA ASP A 419 5.90 -10.56 6.23
C ASP A 419 5.54 -12.01 5.87
N ARG A 420 5.40 -12.88 6.89
CA ARG A 420 5.23 -14.32 6.70
C ARG A 420 3.83 -14.85 6.95
N VAL A 421 3.02 -14.19 7.75
CA VAL A 421 1.71 -14.69 8.18
C VAL A 421 0.59 -13.72 7.79
N GLY A 422 0.93 -12.45 7.61
CA GLY A 422 -0.02 -11.36 7.44
C GLY A 422 -0.14 -10.84 6.02
N GLN A 423 -1.21 -10.08 5.76
CA GLN A 423 -1.22 -9.06 4.70
C GLN A 423 -0.27 -7.91 5.14
N ARG A 424 1.03 -8.19 5.17
CA ARG A 424 2.15 -7.34 5.62
C ARG A 424 1.76 -6.27 6.65
N GLU A 425 1.66 -5.01 6.23
CA GLU A 425 1.47 -3.87 7.13
C GLU A 425 0.09 -3.81 7.78
N ARG A 426 -0.96 -4.32 7.12
CA ARG A 426 -2.29 -4.44 7.75
C ARG A 426 -2.18 -5.21 9.06
N THR A 427 -1.29 -6.20 9.13
CA THR A 427 -1.12 -7.01 10.35
C THR A 427 -0.36 -6.26 11.45
N ILE A 428 0.65 -5.46 11.10
CA ILE A 428 1.35 -4.58 12.05
C ILE A 428 0.38 -3.53 12.60
N PHE A 429 -0.38 -2.87 11.72
CA PHE A 429 -1.30 -1.81 12.14
C PHE A 429 -2.52 -2.34 12.87
N THR A 430 -3.07 -3.50 12.47
CA THR A 430 -4.10 -4.16 13.26
C THR A 430 -3.54 -4.54 14.63
N PHE A 431 -2.32 -5.07 14.72
CA PHE A 431 -1.70 -5.35 16.03
C PHE A 431 -1.53 -4.07 16.87
N LEU A 432 -1.02 -2.98 16.30
CA LEU A 432 -0.75 -1.73 17.02
C LEU A 432 -2.02 -1.00 17.44
N CYS A 433 -3.02 -0.94 16.55
CA CYS A 433 -4.16 -0.08 16.76
C CYS A 433 -5.37 -0.83 17.31
N ASP A 434 -5.58 -2.11 16.98
CA ASP A 434 -6.79 -2.84 17.36
C ASP A 434 -6.94 -2.99 18.87
N THR A 435 -8.18 -3.12 19.34
CA THR A 435 -8.54 -3.20 20.76
C THR A 435 -8.89 -4.62 21.21
N GLY A 436 -8.71 -5.62 20.34
CA GLY A 436 -8.89 -7.03 20.66
C GLY A 436 -7.87 -7.56 21.67
N GLU A 437 -8.09 -8.77 22.16
CA GLU A 437 -7.15 -9.42 23.09
C GLU A 437 -5.82 -9.75 22.40
N GLY A 438 -4.71 -9.55 23.11
CA GLY A 438 -3.36 -9.83 22.60
C GLY A 438 -2.81 -8.78 21.63
N THR A 439 -3.49 -7.65 21.45
CA THR A 439 -3.01 -6.51 20.65
C THR A 439 -2.19 -5.54 21.50
N PHE A 440 -1.49 -4.62 20.85
CA PHE A 440 -0.71 -3.58 21.52
C PHE A 440 -1.53 -2.79 22.54
N CYS A 441 -2.73 -2.31 22.16
CA CYS A 441 -3.61 -1.57 23.06
C CYS A 441 -4.05 -2.38 24.29
N ASP A 442 -4.21 -3.69 24.15
CA ASP A 442 -4.53 -4.59 25.27
C ASP A 442 -3.34 -4.70 26.25
N PHE A 443 -2.12 -4.86 25.73
CA PHE A 443 -0.91 -4.84 26.56
C PHE A 443 -0.72 -3.51 27.30
N LEU A 444 -0.99 -2.38 26.64
CA LEU A 444 -0.89 -1.06 27.29
C LEU A 444 -1.81 -0.93 28.51
N LYS A 445 -2.99 -1.57 28.50
CA LYS A 445 -3.95 -1.53 29.60
C LYS A 445 -3.58 -2.46 30.77
N ARG A 446 -2.89 -3.56 30.47
CA ARG A 446 -2.54 -4.61 31.45
C ARG A 446 -1.19 -4.37 32.14
N LYS A 447 -0.32 -3.57 31.53
CA LYS A 447 1.05 -3.35 32.00
C LYS A 447 1.24 -1.96 32.60
N GLU A 448 2.19 -1.90 33.51
CA GLU A 448 2.50 -0.70 34.27
C GLU A 448 4.01 -0.59 34.44
N THR A 449 4.50 0.64 34.37
CA THR A 449 5.90 0.97 34.60
C THR A 449 6.03 1.71 35.93
N THR A 450 7.17 1.53 36.59
CA THR A 450 7.46 2.13 37.91
C THR A 450 8.79 2.85 37.87
N GLU A 451 9.11 3.59 38.93
CA GLU A 451 10.43 4.24 39.07
C GLU A 451 11.61 3.25 38.97
N THR A 452 11.42 1.99 39.38
CA THR A 452 12.51 1.01 39.47
C THR A 452 12.45 -0.08 38.40
N ASN A 453 11.32 -0.23 37.71
CA ASN A 453 11.11 -1.30 36.74
C ASN A 453 10.41 -0.78 35.49
N LEU A 454 11.12 -0.86 34.36
CA LEU A 454 10.63 -0.48 33.04
C LEU A 454 9.93 -1.66 32.36
N SER A 455 8.63 -1.53 32.09
CA SER A 455 7.86 -2.60 31.47
C SER A 455 7.97 -2.58 29.95
N PHE A 456 8.27 -3.73 29.34
CA PHE A 456 8.28 -3.93 27.89
C PHE A 456 7.26 -4.98 27.47
N ILE A 457 6.83 -4.93 26.21
CA ILE A 457 6.17 -6.01 25.50
C ILE A 457 7.26 -6.90 24.91
N TYR A 458 7.35 -8.13 25.39
CA TYR A 458 8.39 -9.10 25.07
C TYR A 458 7.93 -10.08 23.97
N PRO A 459 8.88 -10.79 23.29
CA PRO A 459 8.54 -11.64 22.16
C PRO A 459 7.51 -12.71 22.47
N PHE A 460 7.56 -13.33 23.65
CA PHE A 460 6.62 -14.39 24.04
C PHE A 460 5.15 -13.94 24.06
N GLU A 461 4.89 -12.64 24.20
CA GLU A 461 3.52 -12.10 24.29
C GLU A 461 2.85 -12.02 22.91
N LEU A 462 3.65 -11.90 21.84
CA LEU A 462 3.17 -11.89 20.46
C LEU A 462 2.43 -13.17 20.07
N LYS A 463 2.62 -14.28 20.81
CA LYS A 463 1.93 -15.55 20.58
C LYS A 463 0.41 -15.40 20.58
N SER A 464 -0.11 -14.54 21.46
CA SER A 464 -1.55 -14.36 21.66
C SER A 464 -2.22 -13.87 20.38
N TYR A 465 -1.54 -13.01 19.65
CA TYR A 465 -1.99 -12.45 18.38
C TYR A 465 -1.63 -13.34 17.18
N PHE A 466 -0.39 -13.84 17.11
CA PHE A 466 0.10 -14.55 15.91
C PHE A 466 -0.29 -16.02 15.83
N LEU A 467 -0.49 -16.72 16.95
CA LEU A 467 -0.85 -18.14 16.92
C LEU A 467 -2.19 -18.38 16.17
N PRO A 468 -3.27 -17.63 16.42
CA PRO A 468 -4.50 -17.73 15.62
C PRO A 468 -4.28 -17.47 14.13
N LEU A 469 -3.49 -16.44 13.77
CA LEU A 469 -3.20 -16.08 12.38
C LEU A 469 -2.41 -17.18 11.66
N ILE A 470 -1.42 -17.78 12.33
CA ILE A 470 -0.63 -18.90 11.80
C ILE A 470 -1.53 -20.10 11.52
N ARG A 471 -2.48 -20.41 12.41
CA ARG A 471 -3.43 -21.52 12.24
C ARG A 471 -4.31 -21.35 11.00
N GLN A 472 -4.73 -20.12 10.71
CA GLN A 472 -5.62 -19.79 9.58
C GLN A 472 -4.90 -19.65 8.23
N SER A 473 -3.59 -19.39 8.24
CA SER A 473 -2.81 -19.22 7.01
C SER A 473 -2.82 -20.50 6.14
N GLN A 474 -3.13 -20.38 4.84
CA GLN A 474 -3.11 -21.52 3.91
C GLN A 474 -1.72 -21.74 3.28
N ASP A 475 -0.97 -20.66 3.07
CA ASP A 475 0.25 -20.64 2.25
C ASP A 475 1.51 -21.21 2.94
N TYR A 476 1.60 -21.19 4.27
CA TYR A 476 2.85 -21.51 5.00
C TYR A 476 2.80 -22.83 5.77
N LYS A 477 3.03 -23.95 5.07
CA LYS A 477 3.03 -25.30 5.66
C LYS A 477 4.02 -25.48 6.81
N GLU A 478 5.21 -24.87 6.73
CA GLU A 478 6.24 -24.95 7.78
C GLU A 478 5.82 -24.30 9.09
N LEU A 479 5.17 -23.12 9.04
CA LEU A 479 4.70 -22.42 10.25
C LEU A 479 3.57 -23.19 10.95
N ARG A 480 2.70 -23.87 10.18
CA ARG A 480 1.66 -24.74 10.76
C ARG A 480 2.25 -25.99 11.42
N ARG A 481 3.33 -26.55 10.87
CA ARG A 481 4.06 -27.66 11.52
C ARG A 481 4.69 -27.20 12.83
N LEU A 482 5.28 -26.00 12.83
CA LEU A 482 5.85 -25.39 14.03
C LEU A 482 4.77 -25.13 15.10
N SER A 483 3.60 -24.59 14.71
CA SER A 483 2.52 -24.30 15.65
C SER A 483 1.93 -25.56 16.30
N ARG A 484 1.78 -26.65 15.54
CA ARG A 484 1.33 -27.94 16.09
C ARG A 484 2.30 -28.49 17.14
N LYS A 485 3.60 -28.46 16.86
CA LYS A 485 4.63 -28.89 17.82
C LYS A 485 4.68 -28.03 19.06
N TYR A 486 4.54 -26.72 18.89
CA TYR A 486 4.41 -25.80 20.01
C TYR A 486 3.23 -26.18 20.91
N GLU A 487 2.05 -26.45 20.33
CA GLU A 487 0.86 -26.84 21.07
C GLU A 487 1.01 -28.18 21.80
N GLU A 488 1.64 -29.17 21.16
CA GLU A 488 1.97 -30.46 21.78
C GLU A 488 2.87 -30.28 23.01
N ILE A 489 3.92 -29.45 22.90
CA ILE A 489 4.84 -29.17 24.01
C ILE A 489 4.13 -28.43 25.13
N ILE A 490 3.35 -27.40 24.82
CA ILE A 490 2.59 -26.62 25.82
C ILE A 490 1.56 -27.48 26.55
N ALA A 491 0.87 -28.38 25.86
CA ALA A 491 -0.08 -29.31 26.46
C ALA A 491 0.60 -30.31 27.41
N SER A 492 1.89 -30.62 27.16
CA SER A 492 2.68 -31.53 27.97
C SER A 492 3.38 -30.89 29.18
N LEU A 493 3.33 -29.56 29.30
CA LEU A 493 3.92 -28.80 30.40
C LEU A 493 2.94 -28.67 31.57
N SER A 494 3.48 -28.70 32.80
CA SER A 494 2.67 -28.45 33.99
C SER A 494 1.96 -27.09 33.90
N PRO A 495 0.69 -26.97 34.35
CA PRO A 495 0.00 -25.69 34.49
C PRO A 495 0.80 -24.65 35.27
N ASP A 496 1.54 -25.08 36.30
CA ASP A 496 2.28 -24.21 37.21
C ASP A 496 3.67 -23.80 36.69
N ASP A 497 4.12 -24.37 35.56
CA ASP A 497 5.44 -24.08 34.98
C ASP A 497 5.44 -22.80 34.12
N GLU A 498 5.23 -21.66 34.77
CA GLU A 498 5.13 -20.35 34.10
C GLU A 498 6.44 -19.99 33.36
N VAL A 499 7.60 -20.30 33.96
CA VAL A 499 8.91 -20.02 33.36
C VAL A 499 9.15 -20.90 32.14
N GLY A 500 8.84 -22.20 32.23
CA GLY A 500 8.94 -23.11 31.08
C GLY A 500 8.04 -22.67 29.92
N ARG A 501 6.80 -22.26 30.22
CA ARG A 501 5.86 -21.72 29.22
C ARG A 501 6.43 -20.48 28.54
N LYS A 502 6.93 -19.49 29.29
CA LYS A 502 7.55 -18.28 28.73
C LYS A 502 8.74 -18.58 27.81
N ILE A 503 9.58 -19.55 28.17
CA ILE A 503 10.71 -19.98 27.33
C ILE A 503 10.21 -20.61 26.03
N ILE A 504 9.26 -21.53 26.09
CA ILE A 504 8.70 -22.19 24.90
C ILE A 504 7.98 -21.19 23.98
N ASP A 505 7.23 -20.26 24.56
CA ASP A 505 6.59 -19.15 23.83
C ASP A 505 7.61 -18.27 23.11
N THR A 506 8.72 -17.95 23.79
CA THR A 506 9.83 -17.19 23.20
C THR A 506 10.46 -17.96 22.04
N ILE A 507 10.79 -19.24 22.22
CA ILE A 507 11.38 -20.07 21.17
C ILE A 507 10.44 -20.19 19.97
N PHE A 508 9.13 -20.33 20.21
CA PHE A 508 8.13 -20.37 19.15
C PHE A 508 8.15 -19.11 18.30
N ILE A 509 8.05 -17.93 18.94
CA ILE A 509 8.02 -16.65 18.24
C ILE A 509 9.31 -16.39 17.48
N LEU A 510 10.47 -16.54 18.13
CA LEU A 510 11.76 -16.33 17.47
C LEU A 510 11.94 -17.28 16.28
N SER A 511 11.60 -18.57 16.43
CA SER A 511 11.69 -19.54 15.34
C SER A 511 10.74 -19.22 14.19
N ALA A 512 9.51 -18.80 14.49
CA ALA A 512 8.54 -18.40 13.47
C ALA A 512 9.01 -17.15 12.69
N SER A 513 9.71 -16.23 13.37
CA SER A 513 10.34 -15.03 12.81
C SER A 513 11.70 -15.26 12.13
N ASN A 514 12.23 -16.49 12.06
CA ASN A 514 13.62 -16.77 11.64
C ASN A 514 14.68 -15.98 12.44
N ILE A 515 14.42 -15.66 13.70
CA ILE A 515 15.40 -15.07 14.60
C ILE A 515 16.09 -16.21 15.34
N PRO A 516 17.44 -16.22 15.46
CA PRO A 516 18.12 -17.22 16.26
C PRO A 516 17.61 -17.21 17.71
N SER A 517 17.37 -18.39 18.24
CA SER A 517 16.92 -18.62 19.61
C SER A 517 18.09 -19.14 20.45
N THR A 518 19.23 -18.43 20.48
CA THR A 518 20.36 -18.82 21.34
C THR A 518 20.09 -18.46 22.80
N THR A 519 20.89 -18.96 23.73
CA THR A 519 20.75 -18.65 25.17
C THR A 519 20.72 -17.13 25.43
N GLU A 520 21.58 -16.35 24.77
CA GLU A 520 21.60 -14.89 24.93
C GLU A 520 20.34 -14.21 24.36
N HIS A 521 19.79 -14.72 23.24
CA HIS A 521 18.50 -14.24 22.72
C HIS A 521 17.35 -14.52 23.69
N ILE A 522 17.37 -15.66 24.37
CA ILE A 522 16.35 -16.02 25.36
C ILE A 522 16.48 -15.11 26.60
N TYR A 523 17.69 -14.88 27.11
CA TYR A 523 17.89 -13.93 28.22
C TYR A 523 17.38 -12.53 27.88
N PHE A 524 17.70 -12.05 26.68
CA PHE A 524 17.25 -10.75 26.23
C PHE A 524 15.73 -10.71 26.03
N SER A 525 15.13 -11.77 25.47
CA SER A 525 13.68 -11.88 25.26
C SER A 525 12.85 -11.99 26.54
N LEU A 526 13.47 -12.42 27.65
CA LEU A 526 12.81 -12.56 28.95
C LEU A 526 13.12 -11.40 29.90
N GLY A 527 13.92 -10.42 29.46
CA GLY A 527 14.32 -9.28 30.29
C GLY A 527 15.24 -9.65 31.45
N CYS A 528 16.08 -10.68 31.30
CA CYS A 528 16.98 -11.13 32.36
C CYS A 528 18.15 -10.14 32.55
N VAL A 529 18.08 -9.33 33.62
CA VAL A 529 19.13 -8.35 33.95
C VAL A 529 20.16 -8.94 34.92
N THR A 530 19.75 -9.74 35.90
CA THR A 530 20.65 -10.23 36.95
C THR A 530 21.27 -11.59 36.63
N MET A 531 22.43 -11.87 37.24
CA MET A 531 23.07 -13.20 37.14
C MET A 531 22.23 -14.31 37.79
N SER A 532 21.38 -13.97 38.76
CA SER A 532 20.41 -14.88 39.36
C SER A 532 19.36 -15.31 38.34
N ASP A 533 18.78 -14.35 37.62
CA ASP A 533 17.77 -14.62 36.58
C ASP A 533 18.36 -15.49 35.48
N LYS A 534 19.55 -15.13 34.99
CA LYS A 534 20.24 -15.90 33.94
C LYS A 534 20.46 -17.35 34.37
N ARG A 535 20.93 -17.59 35.60
CA ARG A 535 21.13 -18.96 36.13
C ARG A 535 19.83 -19.75 36.19
N SER A 536 18.76 -19.15 36.71
CA SER A 536 17.43 -19.79 36.78
C SER A 536 16.95 -20.22 35.39
N ILE A 537 17.07 -19.34 34.40
CA ILE A 537 16.71 -19.65 33.01
C ILE A 537 17.62 -20.71 32.41
N THR A 538 18.93 -20.69 32.67
CA THR A 538 19.84 -21.76 32.20
C THR A 538 19.43 -23.12 32.74
N THR A 539 19.18 -23.21 34.05
CA THR A 539 18.75 -24.46 34.69
C THR A 539 17.44 -24.95 34.07
N LYS A 540 16.50 -24.04 33.80
CA LYS A 540 15.24 -24.42 33.17
C LYS A 540 15.38 -24.85 31.71
N LEU A 541 16.30 -24.24 30.95
CA LEU A 541 16.62 -24.67 29.59
C LEU A 541 17.19 -26.09 29.56
N GLU A 542 18.09 -26.43 30.50
CA GLU A 542 18.61 -27.80 30.62
C GLU A 542 17.54 -28.81 31.04
N ASP A 543 16.64 -28.42 31.95
CA ASP A 543 15.46 -29.24 32.30
C ASP A 543 14.58 -29.53 31.06
N LEU A 544 14.22 -28.50 30.29
CA LEU A 544 13.44 -28.66 29.05
C LEU A 544 14.15 -29.51 27.98
N LYS A 545 15.49 -29.42 27.92
CA LYS A 545 16.31 -30.22 27.00
C LYS A 545 16.37 -31.69 27.44
N SER A 546 16.58 -31.94 28.73
CA SER A 546 16.62 -33.30 29.30
C SER A 546 15.28 -34.04 29.13
N ASN A 547 14.17 -33.31 29.23
CA ASN A 547 12.82 -33.81 29.01
C ASN A 547 12.41 -33.88 27.52
N ARG A 548 13.37 -33.72 26.58
CA ARG A 548 13.15 -33.78 25.13
C ARG A 548 12.03 -32.85 24.64
N ARG A 549 11.88 -31.66 25.25
CA ARG A 549 10.98 -30.61 24.77
C ARG A 549 11.66 -29.70 23.75
N ILE A 550 12.93 -29.39 23.99
CA ILE A 550 13.78 -28.59 23.11
C ILE A 550 15.07 -29.34 22.77
N THR A 551 15.69 -28.99 21.65
CA THR A 551 17.04 -29.41 21.27
C THR A 551 17.87 -28.19 20.90
N GLN A 552 19.19 -28.27 21.04
CA GLN A 552 20.10 -27.19 20.67
C GLN A 552 20.94 -27.62 19.48
N ARG A 553 20.92 -26.84 18.41
CA ARG A 553 21.72 -27.10 17.22
C ARG A 553 23.19 -26.79 17.48
N LEU A 554 24.09 -27.70 17.13
CA LEU A 554 25.52 -27.54 17.38
C LEU A 554 26.16 -26.42 16.55
N SER A 555 25.67 -26.19 15.32
CA SER A 555 26.25 -25.24 14.37
C SER A 555 26.08 -23.77 14.78
N ASP A 556 24.91 -23.40 15.29
CA ASP A 556 24.54 -22.00 15.59
C ASP A 556 24.10 -21.79 17.06
N LYS A 557 24.16 -22.86 17.88
CA LYS A 557 23.74 -22.87 19.30
C LYS A 557 22.29 -22.45 19.54
N SER A 558 21.43 -22.46 18.51
CA SER A 558 20.01 -22.10 18.61
C SER A 558 19.15 -23.24 19.15
N TYR A 559 18.12 -22.91 19.93
CA TYR A 559 17.16 -23.87 20.46
C TYR A 559 15.98 -24.06 19.49
N ARG A 560 15.61 -25.32 19.21
CA ARG A 560 14.45 -25.70 18.39
C ARG A 560 13.58 -26.70 19.15
N PHE A 561 12.34 -26.89 18.70
CA PHE A 561 11.49 -27.93 19.26
C PHE A 561 12.00 -29.32 18.87
N PHE A 562 11.94 -30.23 19.83
CA PHE A 562 12.38 -31.61 19.63
C PHE A 562 11.58 -32.26 18.48
N GLY A 563 12.26 -33.05 17.65
CA GLY A 563 11.65 -33.71 16.49
C GLY A 563 11.39 -32.82 15.26
N GLN A 564 11.85 -31.56 15.23
CA GLN A 564 11.87 -30.73 14.02
C GLN A 564 12.96 -31.21 13.04
N SER A 565 12.57 -32.10 12.12
CA SER A 565 13.47 -32.75 11.16
C SER A 565 14.02 -31.75 10.12
N LEU A 566 15.34 -31.54 10.17
CA LEU A 566 16.22 -31.53 8.99
C LEU A 566 17.68 -31.90 9.32
N ASP A 567 18.11 -31.86 10.60
CA ASP A 567 19.49 -32.21 11.01
C ASP A 567 19.55 -33.23 12.18
N VAL A 568 18.75 -34.31 12.18
CA VAL A 568 18.86 -35.38 13.21
C VAL A 568 19.56 -36.64 12.67
N ALA A 569 19.87 -36.69 11.37
CA ALA A 569 20.68 -37.76 10.81
C ALA A 569 22.16 -37.32 10.77
N MET A 570 22.84 -37.29 11.93
CA MET A 570 24.30 -37.57 12.01
C MET A 570 24.88 -37.58 13.43
N ASP A 571 24.28 -36.95 14.44
CA ASP A 571 25.03 -36.64 15.66
C ASP A 571 24.71 -37.47 16.93
N ASP A 572 23.75 -38.41 16.88
CA ASP A 572 23.50 -39.34 18.02
C ASP A 572 24.32 -40.65 17.95
N HIS A 573 25.28 -40.75 17.01
CA HIS A 573 26.19 -41.90 16.88
C HIS A 573 27.66 -41.54 17.09
N ILE A 574 27.99 -40.76 18.14
CA ILE A 574 29.36 -40.71 18.68
C ILE A 574 29.30 -40.70 20.21
N LYS A 575 28.86 -41.81 20.80
CA LYS A 575 29.28 -42.27 22.14
C LYS A 575 29.18 -43.80 22.19
N GLU A 576 30.23 -44.44 21.67
CA GLU A 576 30.79 -45.66 22.25
C GLU A 576 32.28 -45.41 22.50
#